data_AF-A0A929YB73-F1
#
_entry.id   AF-A0A929YB73-F1
#
_cell.length_a   1.000
_cell.length_b   1.000
_cell.length_c   1.000
_cell.angle_alpha   90.00
_cell.angle_beta   90.00
_cell.angle_gamma   90.00
#
_symmetry.space_group_name_H-M   'P 1'
#
loop_
_entity.id
_entity.type
_entity.pdbx_description
1 polymer ?
#
loop_
_entity_poly.entity_id
_entity_poly.type
_entity_poly.pdbx_seq_one_letter_code
_entity_poly.pdbx_strand_id
1 'polypeptide(L)'
;MDQELALAILLSGRSALLTGAAGTGKTHLLNTFIAQARKRGKKVSVTATTGLAATHLGGNTIHSWSGIGVNDHLPNNFFERLSKTRRDVISKTDVLIIDEISMLHDFRLDMIDKVLRTVRENDQPFGGIQLVMSGDFFQLPPVNRPNEQGGGFVVYSDAWQELQPAVLYLERQYRQNDEQLLEILTALRTGDVRRRHVEALLARTEIEPPDGDITELHTVNVDVDDINIQKLAELPGEERSYQQTTTGSKIYVENLQRSVLAPENLVIKLGALVMAVKNSPQKLYANGSIGTVVDFEPLTEYPVVEVRDGRRVTRVPDIWELRDGERKRASISQVPLRLAWAITVHKSQGMTLDAAKIDLRKAFVEGMG
;
A
#
# COMPACT_ATOMS: atom_id res chain seq x y z
N MET A 1 -22.05 5.95 -9.04
CA MET A 1 -22.75 6.10 -7.73
C MET A 1 -22.11 7.23 -6.90
N ASP A 2 -22.92 7.94 -6.11
CA ASP A 2 -22.45 8.95 -5.14
C ASP A 2 -21.92 8.33 -3.83
N GLN A 3 -20.98 9.02 -3.18
CA GLN A 3 -20.33 8.58 -1.93
C GLN A 3 -21.31 8.50 -0.75
N GLU A 4 -22.34 9.34 -0.71
CA GLU A 4 -23.36 9.29 0.36
C GLU A 4 -24.17 7.99 0.32
N LEU A 5 -24.61 7.57 -0.87
CA LEU A 5 -25.34 6.31 -1.05
C LEU A 5 -24.45 5.11 -0.72
N ALA A 6 -23.19 5.13 -1.19
CA ALA A 6 -22.22 4.09 -0.86
C ALA A 6 -22.01 3.99 0.67
N LEU A 7 -21.87 5.13 1.36
CA LEU A 7 -21.74 5.18 2.81
C LEU A 7 -22.98 4.60 3.52
N ALA A 8 -24.18 4.94 3.06
CA ALA A 8 -25.43 4.43 3.63
C ALA A 8 -25.53 2.89 3.52
N ILE A 9 -25.14 2.32 2.37
CA ILE A 9 -25.10 0.87 2.17
C ILE A 9 -24.08 0.20 3.11
N LEU A 10 -22.88 0.77 3.24
CA LEU A 10 -21.88 0.24 4.18
C LEU A 10 -22.39 0.28 5.63
N LEU A 11 -23.04 1.38 6.02
CA LEU A 11 -23.59 1.57 7.36
C LEU A 11 -24.83 0.71 7.66
N SER A 12 -25.46 0.12 6.64
CA SER A 12 -26.57 -0.83 6.83
C SER A 12 -26.09 -2.23 7.24
N GLY A 13 -24.78 -2.46 7.28
CA GLY A 13 -24.18 -3.76 7.61
C GLY A 13 -23.97 -4.69 6.41
N ARG A 14 -24.24 -4.23 5.18
CA ARG A 14 -24.00 -5.04 3.97
C ARG A 14 -22.50 -5.14 3.69
N SER A 15 -22.02 -6.35 3.44
CA SER A 15 -20.66 -6.55 2.92
C SER A 15 -20.57 -6.05 1.48
N ALA A 16 -19.51 -5.33 1.15
CA ALA A 16 -19.41 -4.62 -0.12
C ALA A 16 -17.98 -4.46 -0.62
N LEU A 17 -17.85 -4.37 -1.94
CA LEU A 17 -16.67 -3.91 -2.65
C LEU A 17 -16.86 -2.45 -3.04
N LEU A 18 -16.04 -1.56 -2.50
CA LEU A 18 -15.88 -0.20 -2.97
C LEU A 18 -14.83 -0.14 -4.09
N THR A 19 -15.27 0.16 -5.30
CA THR A 19 -14.39 0.21 -6.47
C THR A 19 -14.63 1.46 -7.31
N GLY A 20 -13.82 1.65 -8.34
CA GLY A 20 -13.80 2.82 -9.20
C GLY A 20 -12.37 3.21 -9.56
N ALA A 21 -12.23 4.09 -10.53
CA ALA A 21 -10.93 4.53 -11.04
C ALA A 21 -10.03 5.16 -9.95
N ALA A 22 -8.74 5.31 -10.25
CA ALA A 22 -7.83 6.08 -9.41
C ALA A 22 -8.38 7.50 -9.16
N GLY A 23 -8.26 8.01 -7.93
CA GLY A 23 -8.69 9.36 -7.61
C GLY A 23 -10.20 9.56 -7.36
N THR A 24 -11.01 8.50 -7.31
CA THR A 24 -12.47 8.61 -7.03
C THR A 24 -12.84 8.81 -5.54
N GLY A 25 -11.84 8.96 -4.68
CA GLY A 25 -12.05 9.20 -3.24
C GLY A 25 -12.35 7.95 -2.40
N LYS A 26 -12.05 6.73 -2.90
CA LYS A 26 -12.25 5.45 -2.17
C LYS A 26 -11.71 5.49 -0.73
N THR A 27 -10.44 5.89 -0.57
CA THR A 27 -9.77 6.00 0.74
C THR A 27 -10.43 7.02 1.66
N HIS A 28 -10.95 8.12 1.11
CA HIS A 28 -11.67 9.13 1.90
C HIS A 28 -13.00 8.56 2.43
N LEU A 29 -13.78 7.91 1.57
CA LEU A 29 -15.04 7.27 1.95
C LEU A 29 -14.82 6.14 2.98
N LEU A 30 -13.79 5.30 2.80
CA LEU A 30 -13.41 4.27 3.76
C LEU A 30 -13.10 4.85 5.15
N ASN A 31 -12.28 5.91 5.23
CA ASN A 31 -11.94 6.56 6.49
C ASN A 31 -13.19 7.13 7.19
N THR A 32 -14.09 7.74 6.41
CA THR A 32 -15.38 8.24 6.91
C THR A 32 -16.23 7.10 7.48
N PHE A 33 -16.35 5.98 6.76
CA PHE A 33 -17.07 4.79 7.23
C PHE A 33 -16.46 4.22 8.52
N ILE A 34 -15.13 4.05 8.57
CA ILE A 34 -14.43 3.52 9.74
C ILE A 34 -14.71 4.37 10.98
N ALA A 35 -14.62 5.70 10.84
CA ALA A 35 -14.90 6.63 11.94
C ALA A 35 -16.35 6.51 12.44
N GLN A 36 -17.32 6.45 11.53
CA GLN A 36 -18.74 6.34 11.88
C GLN A 36 -19.10 4.97 12.47
N ALA A 37 -18.57 3.87 11.93
CA ALA A 37 -18.79 2.53 12.46
C ALA A 37 -18.24 2.39 13.89
N ARG A 38 -17.03 2.92 14.15
CA ARG A 38 -16.45 2.97 15.51
C ARG A 38 -17.29 3.81 16.46
N LYS A 39 -17.81 4.96 16.01
CA LYS A 39 -18.72 5.80 16.80
C LYS A 39 -20.03 5.08 17.16
N ARG A 40 -20.48 4.14 16.33
CA ARG A 40 -21.62 3.25 16.60
C ARG A 40 -21.26 2.03 17.48
N GLY A 41 -20.06 1.99 18.05
CA GLY A 41 -19.59 0.93 18.95
C GLY A 41 -19.06 -0.33 18.25
N LYS A 42 -18.98 -0.34 16.91
CA LYS A 42 -18.46 -1.50 16.16
C LYS A 42 -16.95 -1.65 16.35
N LYS A 43 -16.49 -2.88 16.51
CA LYS A 43 -15.07 -3.26 16.50
C LYS A 43 -14.61 -3.43 15.05
N VAL A 44 -13.98 -2.38 14.53
CA VAL A 44 -13.49 -2.33 13.14
C VAL A 44 -12.01 -2.68 13.08
N SER A 45 -11.69 -3.80 12.43
CA SER A 45 -10.34 -4.21 12.08
C SER A 45 -9.98 -3.67 10.70
N VAL A 46 -8.88 -2.91 10.60
CA VAL A 46 -8.45 -2.26 9.36
C VAL A 46 -7.24 -2.98 8.79
N THR A 47 -7.36 -3.48 7.57
CA THR A 47 -6.29 -4.22 6.89
C THR A 47 -6.10 -3.81 5.44
N ALA A 48 -4.97 -4.18 4.86
CA ALA A 48 -4.72 -4.08 3.42
C ALA A 48 -3.88 -5.27 2.91
N THR A 49 -3.79 -5.42 1.59
CA THR A 49 -3.00 -6.50 0.96
C THR A 49 -1.49 -6.25 1.00
N THR A 50 -1.05 -4.99 1.06
CA THR A 50 0.37 -4.61 1.16
C THR A 50 0.67 -3.83 2.44
N GLY A 51 1.93 -3.89 2.90
CA GLY A 51 2.37 -3.14 4.09
C GLY A 51 2.27 -1.62 3.91
N LEU A 52 2.48 -1.14 2.68
CA LEU A 52 2.35 0.27 2.31
C LEU A 52 0.91 0.76 2.50
N ALA A 53 -0.05 0.07 1.88
CA ALA A 53 -1.47 0.40 1.99
C ALA A 53 -1.98 0.25 3.44
N ALA A 54 -1.52 -0.78 4.15
CA ALA A 54 -1.88 -0.97 5.56
C ALA A 54 -1.42 0.21 6.43
N THR A 55 -0.22 0.73 6.18
CA THR A 55 0.32 1.89 6.91
C THR A 55 -0.49 3.16 6.62
N HIS A 56 -0.98 3.34 5.39
CA HIS A 56 -1.82 4.50 5.03
C HIS A 56 -3.15 4.54 5.78
N LEU A 57 -3.73 3.38 6.07
CA LEU A 57 -4.97 3.25 6.83
C LEU A 57 -4.76 3.07 8.34
N GLY A 58 -3.52 3.11 8.82
CA GLY A 58 -3.18 2.86 10.23
C GLY A 58 -3.55 1.44 10.69
N GLY A 59 -3.47 0.47 9.78
CA GLY A 59 -3.82 -0.93 9.99
C GLY A 59 -2.63 -1.89 9.83
N ASN A 60 -2.93 -3.18 9.75
CA ASN A 60 -1.95 -4.24 9.49
C ASN A 60 -2.22 -4.90 8.13
N THR A 61 -1.29 -5.69 7.60
CA THR A 61 -1.61 -6.53 6.45
C THR A 61 -2.65 -7.59 6.83
N ILE A 62 -3.52 -7.95 5.90
CA ILE A 62 -4.53 -9.00 6.10
C ILE A 62 -3.89 -10.35 6.45
N HIS A 63 -2.70 -10.62 5.90
CA HIS A 63 -1.88 -11.79 6.20
C HIS A 63 -1.46 -11.87 7.67
N SER A 64 -1.02 -10.75 8.24
CA SER A 64 -0.56 -10.67 9.64
C SER A 64 -1.75 -10.69 10.62
N TRP A 65 -2.82 -9.99 10.27
CA TRP A 65 -4.04 -9.93 11.06
C TRP A 65 -4.72 -11.29 11.19
N SER A 66 -4.91 -12.00 10.07
CA SER A 66 -5.51 -13.36 10.06
C SER A 66 -4.56 -14.43 10.60
N GLY A 67 -3.25 -14.19 10.57
CA GLY A 67 -2.23 -15.12 11.02
C GLY A 67 -1.77 -16.12 9.95
N ILE A 68 -2.33 -16.08 8.73
CA ILE A 68 -1.94 -16.95 7.61
C ILE A 68 -0.49 -16.69 7.14
N GLY A 69 0.04 -15.50 7.41
CA GLY A 69 1.39 -15.13 6.99
C GLY A 69 1.51 -15.13 5.46
N VAL A 70 2.68 -15.52 4.95
CA VAL A 70 2.93 -15.64 3.50
C VAL A 70 2.66 -17.05 2.97
N ASN A 71 1.95 -17.88 3.73
CA ASN A 71 1.70 -19.25 3.32
C ASN A 71 0.65 -19.30 2.20
N ASP A 72 0.86 -20.22 1.25
CA ASP A 72 -0.11 -20.47 0.19
C ASP A 72 -1.20 -21.48 0.58
N HIS A 73 -1.04 -22.11 1.74
CA HIS A 73 -1.98 -23.08 2.30
C HIS A 73 -1.97 -22.99 3.83
N LEU A 74 -3.07 -23.41 4.47
CA LEU A 74 -3.12 -23.49 5.93
C LEU A 74 -2.40 -24.77 6.39
N PRO A 75 -1.31 -24.69 7.18
CA PRO A 75 -0.65 -25.88 7.71
C PRO A 75 -1.59 -26.65 8.66
N ASN A 76 -1.41 -27.97 8.80
CA ASN A 76 -2.29 -28.82 9.62
C ASN A 76 -2.42 -28.35 11.09
N ASN A 77 -1.33 -27.82 11.66
CA ASN A 77 -1.31 -27.28 13.03
C ASN A 77 -1.52 -25.76 13.09
N PHE A 78 -2.08 -25.15 12.03
CA PHE A 78 -2.32 -23.71 11.96
C PHE A 78 -3.12 -23.21 13.16
N PHE A 79 -4.26 -23.84 13.43
CA PHE A 79 -5.15 -23.41 14.50
C PHE A 79 -4.51 -23.56 15.87
N GLU A 80 -3.76 -24.64 16.11
CA GLU A 80 -3.01 -24.85 17.35
C GLU A 80 -1.97 -23.74 17.61
N ARG A 81 -1.31 -23.27 16.55
CA ARG A 81 -0.31 -22.19 16.60
C ARG A 81 -0.93 -20.79 16.65
N LEU A 82 -2.21 -20.66 16.34
CA LEU A 82 -2.90 -19.37 16.33
C LEU A 82 -3.02 -18.81 17.75
N SER A 83 -2.38 -17.67 17.99
CA SER A 83 -2.31 -17.05 19.33
C SER A 83 -3.69 -16.78 19.91
N LYS A 84 -3.85 -16.94 21.24
CA LYS A 84 -5.09 -16.61 21.95
C LYS A 84 -5.52 -15.16 21.70
N THR A 85 -4.56 -14.24 21.67
CA THR A 85 -4.81 -12.82 21.41
C THR A 85 -5.38 -12.58 20.02
N ARG A 86 -4.88 -13.26 18.99
CA ARG A 86 -5.41 -13.12 17.63
C ARG A 86 -6.79 -13.76 17.48
N ARG A 87 -7.01 -14.92 18.12
CA ARG A 87 -8.35 -15.51 18.21
C ARG A 87 -9.33 -14.50 18.81
N ASP A 88 -8.97 -13.88 19.93
CA ASP A 88 -9.79 -12.86 20.59
C ASP A 88 -10.09 -11.64 19.69
N VAL A 89 -9.08 -11.13 18.97
CA VAL A 89 -9.26 -10.04 18.00
C VAL A 89 -10.25 -10.43 16.89
N ILE A 90 -10.10 -11.63 16.32
CA ILE A 90 -11.00 -12.15 15.27
C ILE A 90 -12.43 -12.32 15.81
N SER A 91 -12.59 -12.95 16.97
CA SER A 91 -13.90 -13.19 17.60
C SER A 91 -14.61 -11.89 17.98
N LYS A 92 -13.87 -10.83 18.34
CA LYS A 92 -14.45 -9.52 18.66
C LYS A 92 -14.67 -8.61 17.45
N THR A 93 -14.12 -8.92 16.28
CA THR A 93 -14.25 -8.05 15.10
C THR A 93 -15.67 -8.12 14.54
N ASP A 94 -16.32 -6.96 14.40
CA ASP A 94 -17.62 -6.84 13.75
C ASP A 94 -17.49 -6.55 12.24
N VAL A 95 -16.47 -5.75 11.89
CA VAL A 95 -16.23 -5.25 10.53
C VAL A 95 -14.76 -5.42 10.19
N LEU A 96 -14.48 -6.06 9.05
CA LEU A 96 -13.14 -6.21 8.49
C LEU A 96 -13.00 -5.36 7.23
N ILE A 97 -12.10 -4.38 7.28
CA ILE A 97 -11.71 -3.60 6.10
C ILE A 97 -10.55 -4.29 5.40
N ILE A 98 -10.63 -4.46 4.08
CA ILE A 98 -9.51 -4.95 3.25
C ILE A 98 -9.31 -3.98 2.08
N ASP A 99 -8.29 -3.13 2.18
CA ASP A 99 -7.90 -2.24 1.07
C ASP A 99 -6.93 -2.91 0.11
N GLU A 100 -6.92 -2.42 -1.13
CA GLU A 100 -6.20 -2.99 -2.27
C GLU A 100 -6.51 -4.48 -2.51
N ILE A 101 -7.78 -4.86 -2.38
CA ILE A 101 -8.28 -6.25 -2.52
C ILE A 101 -7.92 -6.90 -3.87
N SER A 102 -7.73 -6.10 -4.92
CA SER A 102 -7.37 -6.57 -6.26
C SER A 102 -6.03 -7.32 -6.30
N MET A 103 -5.13 -7.08 -5.34
CA MET A 103 -3.84 -7.76 -5.25
C MET A 103 -3.88 -9.06 -4.42
N LEU A 104 -5.02 -9.40 -3.82
CA LEU A 104 -5.17 -10.64 -3.06
C LEU A 104 -5.52 -11.79 -4.00
N HIS A 105 -4.83 -12.92 -3.86
CA HIS A 105 -5.19 -14.14 -4.57
C HIS A 105 -6.52 -14.70 -4.05
N ASP A 106 -7.33 -15.25 -4.96
CA ASP A 106 -8.52 -16.06 -4.67
C ASP A 106 -8.33 -17.06 -3.52
N PHE A 107 -7.35 -17.96 -3.62
CA PHE A 107 -7.13 -19.00 -2.62
C PHE A 107 -6.80 -18.42 -1.23
N ARG A 108 -6.20 -17.23 -1.16
CA ARG A 108 -5.92 -16.56 0.13
C ARG A 108 -7.20 -16.01 0.76
N LEU A 109 -8.15 -15.56 -0.05
CA LEU A 109 -9.45 -15.13 0.45
C LEU A 109 -10.21 -16.32 1.06
N ASP A 110 -10.18 -17.48 0.41
CA ASP A 110 -10.80 -18.71 0.94
C ASP A 110 -10.11 -19.21 2.22
N MET A 111 -8.78 -19.09 2.28
CA MET A 111 -8.05 -19.38 3.53
C MET A 111 -8.48 -18.45 4.67
N ILE A 112 -8.64 -17.15 4.41
CA ILE A 112 -9.10 -16.18 5.41
C ILE A 112 -10.49 -16.54 5.88
N ASP A 113 -11.42 -16.83 4.97
CA ASP A 113 -12.78 -17.26 5.29
C ASP A 113 -12.78 -18.49 6.22
N LYS A 114 -12.03 -19.54 5.86
CA LYS A 114 -11.90 -20.76 6.68
C LYS A 114 -11.37 -20.45 8.08
N VAL A 115 -10.39 -19.55 8.21
CA VAL A 115 -9.87 -19.13 9.52
C VAL A 115 -10.95 -18.43 10.34
N LEU A 116 -11.71 -17.52 9.74
CA LEU A 116 -12.74 -16.75 10.44
C LEU A 116 -13.92 -17.62 10.87
N ARG A 117 -14.42 -18.51 10.00
CA ARG A 117 -15.47 -19.47 10.36
C ARG A 117 -15.06 -20.36 11.53
N THR A 118 -13.84 -20.88 11.48
CA THR A 118 -13.30 -21.76 12.54
C THR A 118 -13.13 -21.04 13.87
N VAL A 119 -12.56 -19.83 13.87
CA VAL A 119 -12.29 -19.07 15.11
C VAL A 119 -13.58 -18.51 15.73
N ARG A 120 -14.60 -18.21 14.91
CA ARG A 120 -15.88 -17.69 15.37
C ARG A 120 -16.93 -18.77 15.62
N GLU A 121 -16.63 -20.02 15.27
CA GLU A 121 -17.57 -21.15 15.34
C GLU A 121 -18.89 -20.81 14.63
N ASN A 122 -18.77 -20.21 13.43
CA ASN A 122 -19.91 -19.73 12.64
C ASN A 122 -19.68 -20.04 11.17
N ASP A 123 -20.57 -20.84 10.57
CA ASP A 123 -20.46 -21.29 9.19
C ASP A 123 -20.89 -20.23 8.16
N GLN A 124 -21.44 -19.09 8.58
CA GLN A 124 -21.71 -17.98 7.65
C GLN A 124 -20.39 -17.48 7.01
N PRO A 125 -20.43 -16.93 5.78
CA PRO A 125 -19.26 -16.31 5.16
C PRO A 125 -18.49 -15.41 6.11
N PHE A 126 -17.19 -15.62 6.20
CA PHE A 126 -16.22 -14.95 7.05
C PHE A 126 -16.61 -14.96 8.55
N GLY A 127 -17.29 -16.01 9.00
CA GLY A 127 -17.79 -16.16 10.35
C GLY A 127 -18.85 -15.11 10.74
N GLY A 128 -19.55 -14.55 9.76
CA GLY A 128 -20.55 -13.50 9.93
C GLY A 128 -19.99 -12.09 10.11
N ILE A 129 -18.69 -11.88 9.87
CA ILE A 129 -18.08 -10.55 9.87
C ILE A 129 -18.54 -9.77 8.63
N GLN A 130 -18.88 -8.48 8.81
CA GLN A 130 -19.10 -7.60 7.66
C GLN A 130 -17.76 -7.30 6.96
N LEU A 131 -17.66 -7.65 5.68
CA LEU A 131 -16.50 -7.33 4.86
C LEU A 131 -16.73 -6.03 4.09
N VAL A 132 -15.82 -5.07 4.28
CA VAL A 132 -15.78 -3.85 3.47
C VAL A 132 -14.44 -3.83 2.74
N MET A 133 -14.49 -4.14 1.45
CA MET A 133 -13.32 -4.26 0.61
C MET A 133 -13.19 -3.01 -0.25
N SER A 134 -11.96 -2.60 -0.54
CA SER A 134 -11.66 -1.51 -1.45
C SER A 134 -10.56 -1.94 -2.40
N GLY A 135 -10.66 -1.53 -3.66
CA GLY A 135 -9.62 -1.80 -4.64
C GLY A 135 -10.08 -1.54 -6.06
N ASP A 136 -9.14 -1.69 -6.97
CA ASP A 136 -9.36 -1.44 -8.38
C ASP A 136 -8.70 -2.56 -9.20
N PHE A 137 -9.53 -3.45 -9.74
CA PHE A 137 -9.09 -4.62 -10.49
C PHE A 137 -8.42 -4.28 -11.83
N PHE A 138 -8.56 -3.04 -12.29
CA PHE A 138 -7.88 -2.53 -13.50
C PHE A 138 -6.51 -1.91 -13.22
N GLN A 139 -6.05 -1.85 -11.96
CA GLN A 139 -4.72 -1.32 -11.62
C GLN A 139 -3.65 -2.40 -11.60
N LEU A 140 -3.61 -3.21 -10.53
CA LEU A 140 -2.61 -4.25 -10.36
C LEU A 140 -3.27 -5.58 -9.96
N PRO A 141 -2.99 -6.66 -10.70
CA PRO A 141 -3.44 -8.00 -10.35
C PRO A 141 -2.63 -8.60 -9.18
N PRO A 142 -3.05 -9.75 -8.65
CA PRO A 142 -2.22 -10.55 -7.75
C PRO A 142 -0.90 -10.94 -8.44
N VAL A 143 0.19 -10.89 -7.69
CA VAL A 143 1.53 -11.20 -8.22
C VAL A 143 1.82 -12.69 -8.09
N ASN A 144 1.80 -13.38 -9.23
CA ASN A 144 2.17 -14.80 -9.33
C ASN A 144 3.69 -14.95 -9.51
N ARG A 145 4.35 -15.68 -8.62
CA ARG A 145 5.78 -16.00 -8.74
C ARG A 145 5.98 -17.42 -9.25
N PRO A 146 7.05 -17.71 -10.02
CA PRO A 146 7.27 -19.03 -10.62
C PRO A 146 7.30 -20.20 -9.62
N ASN A 147 7.63 -19.94 -8.35
CA ASN A 147 7.77 -20.94 -7.29
C ASN A 147 6.67 -20.85 -6.22
N GLU A 148 5.63 -20.04 -6.42
CA GLU A 148 4.49 -19.90 -5.51
C GLU A 148 3.24 -20.49 -6.17
N GLN A 149 2.19 -20.75 -5.38
CA GLN A 149 0.91 -21.16 -5.95
C GLN A 149 0.36 -20.03 -6.82
N GLY A 150 0.16 -20.31 -8.11
CA GLY A 150 -0.55 -19.40 -8.99
C GLY A 150 -2.00 -19.24 -8.53
N GLY A 151 -2.48 -18.00 -8.48
CA GLY A 151 -3.86 -17.66 -8.14
C GLY A 151 -4.46 -16.62 -9.08
N GLY A 152 -5.78 -16.60 -9.14
CA GLY A 152 -6.55 -15.59 -9.82
C GLY A 152 -6.97 -14.45 -8.90
N PHE A 153 -7.80 -13.56 -9.43
CA PHE A 153 -8.43 -12.50 -8.66
C PHE A 153 -9.44 -13.07 -7.66
N VAL A 154 -9.63 -12.36 -6.53
CA VAL A 154 -10.58 -12.74 -5.48
C VAL A 154 -12.01 -13.04 -5.96
N VAL A 155 -12.42 -12.54 -7.12
CA VAL A 155 -13.75 -12.81 -7.68
C VAL A 155 -13.97 -14.29 -8.05
N TYR A 156 -12.88 -15.04 -8.21
CA TYR A 156 -12.91 -16.48 -8.49
C TYR A 156 -12.93 -17.34 -7.23
N SER A 157 -12.83 -16.75 -6.03
CA SER A 157 -12.85 -17.49 -4.76
C SER A 157 -14.25 -17.99 -4.42
N ASP A 158 -14.34 -19.16 -3.79
CA ASP A 158 -15.60 -19.73 -3.32
C ASP A 158 -16.23 -18.82 -2.25
N ALA A 159 -15.42 -18.30 -1.34
CA ALA A 159 -15.87 -17.38 -0.30
C ALA A 159 -16.45 -16.07 -0.88
N TRP A 160 -15.90 -15.56 -1.98
CA TRP A 160 -16.45 -14.40 -2.68
C TRP A 160 -17.82 -14.70 -3.29
N GLN A 161 -17.96 -15.86 -3.94
CA GLN A 161 -19.20 -16.29 -4.56
C GLN A 161 -20.31 -16.51 -3.52
N GLU A 162 -19.97 -17.05 -2.34
CA GLU A 162 -20.92 -17.24 -1.23
C GLU A 162 -21.29 -15.90 -0.57
N LEU A 163 -20.33 -14.99 -0.37
CA LEU A 163 -20.56 -13.69 0.27
C LEU A 163 -21.48 -12.77 -0.55
N GLN A 164 -21.37 -12.81 -1.88
CA GLN A 164 -22.08 -11.93 -2.81
C GLN A 164 -22.03 -10.44 -2.37
N PRO A 165 -20.82 -9.86 -2.27
CA PRO A 165 -20.66 -8.48 -1.81
C PRO A 165 -21.35 -7.51 -2.77
N ALA A 166 -21.97 -6.46 -2.22
CA ALA A 166 -22.51 -5.38 -3.05
C ALA A 166 -21.36 -4.64 -3.75
N VAL A 167 -21.46 -4.43 -5.06
CA VAL A 167 -20.44 -3.67 -5.82
C VAL A 167 -20.83 -2.21 -5.86
N LEU A 168 -20.03 -1.36 -5.21
CA LEU A 168 -20.23 0.08 -5.10
C LEU A 168 -19.21 0.78 -6.00
N TYR A 169 -19.62 1.14 -7.22
CA TYR A 169 -18.75 1.81 -8.19
C TYR A 169 -18.81 3.33 -8.06
N LEU A 170 -17.70 3.95 -7.64
CA LEU A 170 -17.54 5.40 -7.58
C LEU A 170 -17.13 5.95 -8.96
N GLU A 171 -17.95 6.87 -9.50
CA GLU A 171 -17.75 7.42 -10.85
C GLU A 171 -16.98 8.75 -10.83
N ARG A 172 -17.18 9.57 -9.80
CA ARG A 172 -16.64 10.93 -9.75
C ARG A 172 -15.15 10.92 -9.39
N GLN A 173 -14.31 11.44 -10.29
CA GLN A 173 -12.89 11.63 -10.02
C GLN A 173 -12.61 13.00 -9.39
N TYR A 174 -11.70 13.02 -8.41
CA TYR A 174 -11.32 14.22 -7.65
C TYR A 174 -9.83 14.56 -7.79
N ARG A 175 -9.01 13.69 -8.39
CA ARG A 175 -7.54 13.80 -8.39
C ARG A 175 -7.00 14.55 -9.61
N GLN A 176 -7.65 14.45 -10.77
CA GLN A 176 -7.22 15.08 -12.02
C GLN A 176 -8.13 16.26 -12.38
N ASN A 177 -7.54 17.46 -12.54
CA ASN A 177 -8.21 18.64 -13.09
C ASN A 177 -8.01 18.77 -14.61
N ASP A 178 -7.17 17.91 -15.21
CA ASP A 178 -6.86 17.90 -16.64
C ASP A 178 -7.79 16.91 -17.37
N GLU A 179 -8.74 17.46 -18.13
CA GLU A 179 -9.74 16.67 -18.89
C GLU A 179 -9.09 15.76 -19.94
N GLN A 180 -7.98 16.18 -20.56
CA GLN A 180 -7.30 15.39 -21.60
C GLN A 180 -6.59 14.19 -21.00
N LEU A 181 -5.87 14.38 -19.89
CA LEU A 181 -5.22 13.27 -19.19
C LEU A 181 -6.26 12.28 -18.65
N LEU A 182 -7.37 12.79 -18.11
CA LEU A 182 -8.48 11.96 -17.63
C LEU A 182 -9.06 11.07 -18.73
N GLU A 183 -9.28 11.64 -19.92
CA GLU A 183 -9.78 10.91 -21.08
C GLU A 183 -8.82 9.78 -21.48
N ILE A 184 -7.52 10.06 -21.56
CA ILE A 184 -6.49 9.06 -21.89
C ILE A 184 -6.47 7.94 -20.86
N LEU A 185 -6.47 8.26 -19.55
CA LEU A 185 -6.46 7.26 -18.47
C LEU A 185 -7.72 6.40 -18.48
N THR A 186 -8.87 6.98 -18.83
CA THR A 186 -10.14 6.25 -18.94
C THR A 186 -10.10 5.31 -20.14
N ALA A 187 -9.60 5.77 -21.29
CA ALA A 187 -9.44 4.96 -22.49
C ALA A 187 -8.48 3.78 -22.29
N LEU A 188 -7.35 4.00 -21.60
CA LEU A 188 -6.41 2.94 -21.23
C LEU A 188 -7.07 1.90 -20.32
N ARG A 189 -7.90 2.36 -19.38
CA ARG A 189 -8.61 1.48 -18.44
C ARG A 189 -9.66 0.59 -19.11
N THR A 190 -10.34 1.10 -20.14
CA THR A 190 -11.43 0.39 -20.83
C THR A 190 -10.98 -0.31 -22.11
N GLY A 191 -9.70 -0.23 -22.46
CA GLY A 191 -9.18 -0.75 -23.73
C GLY A 191 -9.65 0.02 -24.99
N ASP A 192 -10.29 1.19 -24.87
CA ASP A 192 -10.74 2.02 -26.02
C ASP A 192 -9.70 3.11 -26.37
N VAL A 193 -8.46 2.69 -26.61
CA VAL A 193 -7.37 3.60 -26.96
C VAL A 193 -7.46 4.00 -28.43
N ARG A 194 -7.72 5.29 -28.68
CA ARG A 194 -7.81 5.87 -30.02
C ARG A 194 -6.52 6.58 -30.40
N ARG A 195 -6.35 6.84 -31.70
CA ARG A 195 -5.18 7.52 -32.26
C ARG A 195 -4.82 8.84 -31.53
N ARG A 196 -5.83 9.66 -31.21
CA ARG A 196 -5.63 10.92 -30.46
C ARG A 196 -5.01 10.71 -29.07
N HIS A 197 -5.32 9.60 -28.40
CA HIS A 197 -4.78 9.28 -27.07
C HIS A 197 -3.30 8.89 -27.20
N VAL A 198 -2.97 8.09 -28.22
CA VAL A 198 -1.58 7.69 -28.52
C VAL A 198 -0.73 8.88 -28.91
N GLU A 199 -1.22 9.75 -29.79
CA GLU A 199 -0.50 10.96 -30.20
C GLU A 199 -0.22 11.89 -29.02
N ALA A 200 -1.18 12.06 -28.11
CA ALA A 200 -0.99 12.85 -26.89
C ALA A 200 0.07 12.25 -25.94
N LEU A 201 0.12 10.92 -25.82
CA LEU A 201 1.16 10.23 -25.02
C LEU A 201 2.54 10.31 -25.68
N LEU A 202 2.62 10.11 -27.00
CA LEU A 202 3.88 10.19 -27.75
C LEU A 202 4.46 11.59 -27.71
N ALA A 203 3.64 12.64 -27.75
CA ALA A 203 4.08 14.02 -27.59
C ALA A 203 4.77 14.29 -26.24
N ARG A 204 4.57 13.44 -25.22
CA ARG A 204 5.27 13.53 -23.92
C ARG A 204 6.64 12.85 -23.90
N THR A 205 6.97 12.03 -24.90
CA THR A 205 8.24 11.26 -24.90
C THR A 205 9.47 12.10 -25.24
N GLU A 206 9.28 13.22 -25.94
CA GLU A 206 10.35 14.14 -26.35
C GLU A 206 10.48 15.37 -25.43
N ILE A 207 9.68 15.44 -24.35
CA ILE A 207 9.70 16.56 -23.42
C ILE A 207 10.74 16.27 -22.34
N GLU A 208 11.75 17.14 -22.24
CA GLU A 208 12.62 17.13 -21.06
C GLU A 208 11.78 17.50 -19.83
N PRO A 209 11.86 16.69 -18.75
CA PRO A 209 11.19 17.04 -17.50
C PRO A 209 11.66 18.43 -17.03
N PRO A 210 10.77 19.24 -16.41
CA PRO A 210 11.15 20.54 -15.88
C PRO A 210 12.34 20.44 -14.92
N ASP A 211 13.15 21.50 -14.84
CA ASP A 211 14.36 21.55 -14.02
C ASP A 211 14.11 21.03 -12.59
N GLY A 212 14.88 20.01 -12.19
CA GLY A 212 14.80 19.35 -10.89
C GLY A 212 14.79 17.82 -11.00
N ASP A 213 15.21 17.15 -9.94
CA ASP A 213 15.18 15.69 -9.89
C ASP A 213 13.71 15.21 -9.83
N ILE A 214 13.26 14.55 -10.90
CA ILE A 214 11.96 13.90 -10.99
C ILE A 214 12.13 12.40 -10.76
N THR A 215 11.27 11.83 -9.92
CA THR A 215 11.27 10.39 -9.68
C THR A 215 10.89 9.62 -10.94
N GLU A 216 11.72 8.65 -11.30
CA GLU A 216 11.48 7.68 -12.36
C GLU A 216 10.71 6.46 -11.84
N LEU A 217 9.70 6.03 -12.59
CA LEU A 217 8.92 4.82 -12.33
C LEU A 217 9.41 3.69 -13.23
N HIS A 218 9.82 2.59 -12.61
CA HIS A 218 10.34 1.39 -13.28
C HIS A 218 9.53 0.16 -12.90
N THR A 219 9.59 -0.92 -13.68
CA THR A 219 8.79 -2.13 -13.41
C THR A 219 9.50 -3.11 -12.47
N VAL A 220 10.84 -3.10 -12.42
CA VAL A 220 11.66 -4.06 -11.65
C VAL A 220 12.52 -3.35 -10.61
N ASN A 221 12.75 -4.01 -9.45
CA ASN A 221 13.51 -3.40 -8.35
C ASN A 221 15.00 -3.22 -8.66
N VAL A 222 15.60 -4.13 -9.44
CA VAL A 222 17.05 -4.07 -9.76
C VAL A 222 17.39 -2.75 -10.44
N ASP A 223 16.64 -2.38 -11.49
CA ASP A 223 16.84 -1.11 -12.20
C ASP A 223 16.70 0.10 -11.26
N VAL A 224 15.72 0.06 -10.34
CA VAL A 224 15.51 1.12 -9.35
C VAL A 224 16.68 1.28 -8.40
N ASP A 225 17.21 0.16 -7.90
CA ASP A 225 18.32 0.17 -6.95
C ASP A 225 19.59 0.66 -7.65
N ASP A 226 19.87 0.21 -8.88
CA ASP A 226 21.02 0.64 -9.69
C ASP A 226 21.00 2.15 -9.98
N ILE A 227 19.86 2.70 -10.41
CA ILE A 227 19.71 4.13 -10.70
C ILE A 227 19.95 4.97 -9.44
N ASN A 228 19.37 4.56 -8.30
CA ASN A 228 19.52 5.30 -7.06
C ASN A 228 20.97 5.27 -6.55
N ILE A 229 21.65 4.12 -6.64
CA ILE A 229 23.06 3.98 -6.25
C ILE A 229 23.94 4.85 -7.15
N GLN A 230 23.73 4.80 -8.46
CA GLN A 230 24.50 5.61 -9.42
C GLN A 230 24.30 7.11 -9.16
N LYS A 231 23.06 7.56 -9.01
CA LYS A 231 22.74 8.97 -8.74
C LYS A 231 23.32 9.46 -7.42
N LEU A 232 23.31 8.63 -6.39
CA LEU A 232 23.97 8.95 -5.12
C LEU A 232 25.50 9.04 -5.27
N ALA A 233 26.11 8.16 -6.06
CA ALA A 233 27.55 8.17 -6.31
C ALA A 233 28.00 9.43 -7.07
N GLU A 234 27.18 9.93 -8.00
CA GLU A 234 27.40 11.16 -8.76
C GLU A 234 27.41 12.43 -7.88
N LEU A 235 26.76 12.40 -6.71
CA LEU A 235 26.75 13.54 -5.80
C LEU A 235 28.11 13.77 -5.11
N PRO A 236 28.58 15.03 -5.03
CA PRO A 236 29.76 15.38 -4.26
C PRO A 236 29.50 15.25 -2.76
N GLY A 237 30.59 15.21 -1.98
CA GLY A 237 30.53 15.18 -0.52
C GLY A 237 30.53 13.78 0.07
N GLU A 238 30.58 13.74 1.41
CA GLU A 238 30.73 12.51 2.18
C GLU A 238 29.39 11.78 2.36
N GLU A 239 29.46 10.45 2.29
CA GLU A 239 28.32 9.58 2.57
C GLU A 239 28.05 9.51 4.07
N ARG A 240 26.77 9.58 4.43
CA ARG A 240 26.28 9.27 5.77
C ARG A 240 25.45 8.01 5.73
N SER A 241 25.71 7.12 6.67
CA SER A 241 25.11 5.79 6.76
C SER A 241 24.32 5.66 8.06
N TYR A 242 23.05 5.25 7.96
CA TYR A 242 22.19 5.00 9.11
C TYR A 242 21.78 3.53 9.11
N GLN A 243 22.33 2.78 10.06
CA GLN A 243 21.98 1.38 10.26
C GLN A 243 20.70 1.27 11.10
N GLN A 244 19.76 0.44 10.64
CA GLN A 244 18.56 0.18 11.41
C GLN A 244 18.88 -0.53 12.73
N THR A 245 17.99 -0.38 13.71
CA THR A 245 18.05 -1.14 14.96
C THR A 245 16.80 -2.00 15.11
N THR A 246 16.95 -3.22 15.63
CA THR A 246 15.84 -4.19 15.71
C THR A 246 15.69 -4.74 17.12
N THR A 247 14.46 -5.10 17.49
CA THR A 247 14.16 -5.85 18.72
C THR A 247 13.15 -6.96 18.42
N GLY A 248 13.19 -8.07 19.16
CA GLY A 248 12.32 -9.22 18.95
C GLY A 248 13.05 -10.45 18.43
N SER A 249 12.32 -11.55 18.16
CA SER A 249 12.95 -12.75 17.60
C SER A 249 13.23 -12.57 16.11
N LYS A 250 14.29 -13.23 15.61
CA LYS A 250 14.74 -13.15 14.21
C LYS A 250 13.61 -13.37 13.20
N ILE A 251 12.78 -14.38 13.42
CA ILE A 251 11.63 -14.71 12.56
C ILE A 251 10.62 -13.55 12.50
N TYR A 252 10.32 -12.89 13.62
CA TYR A 252 9.39 -11.76 13.62
C TYR A 252 9.99 -10.50 13.00
N VAL A 253 11.29 -10.27 13.19
CA VAL A 253 12.02 -9.16 12.55
C VAL A 253 12.06 -9.35 11.03
N GLU A 254 12.42 -10.53 10.54
CA GLU A 254 12.44 -10.85 9.10
C GLU A 254 11.06 -10.68 8.45
N ASN A 255 9.99 -11.07 9.15
CA ASN A 255 8.63 -10.86 8.68
C ASN A 255 8.26 -9.37 8.63
N LEU A 256 8.64 -8.60 9.65
CA LEU A 256 8.38 -7.16 9.69
C LEU A 256 9.17 -6.42 8.60
N GLN A 257 10.44 -6.78 8.37
CA GLN A 257 11.33 -6.16 7.38
C GLN A 257 10.69 -6.12 5.98
N ARG A 258 9.97 -7.17 5.60
CA ARG A 258 9.27 -7.25 4.30
C ARG A 258 8.24 -6.14 4.07
N SER A 259 7.75 -5.52 5.15
CA SER A 259 6.81 -4.38 5.09
C SER A 259 7.47 -3.01 5.27
N VAL A 260 8.74 -2.98 5.69
CA VAL A 260 9.50 -1.74 5.89
C VAL A 260 10.15 -1.35 4.58
N LEU A 261 9.77 -0.17 4.06
CA LEU A 261 10.34 0.36 2.81
C LEU A 261 11.65 1.14 3.03
N ALA A 262 11.97 1.51 4.27
CA ALA A 262 13.26 2.09 4.59
C ALA A 262 14.34 1.00 4.47
N PRO A 263 15.49 1.28 3.83
CA PRO A 263 16.56 0.30 3.67
C PRO A 263 17.19 -0.04 5.03
N GLU A 264 17.72 -1.27 5.11
CA GLU A 264 18.41 -1.76 6.32
C GLU A 264 19.58 -0.86 6.69
N ASN A 265 20.37 -0.47 5.68
CA ASN A 265 21.37 0.55 5.75
C ASN A 265 20.98 1.71 4.82
N LEU A 266 20.58 2.84 5.38
CA LEU A 266 20.28 4.04 4.60
C LEU A 266 21.58 4.82 4.37
N VAL A 267 22.03 4.88 3.12
CA VAL A 267 23.17 5.70 2.71
C VAL A 267 22.66 6.93 1.96
N ILE A 268 23.08 8.12 2.38
CA ILE A 268 22.67 9.40 1.78
C ILE A 268 23.82 10.41 1.79
N LYS A 269 23.71 11.42 0.91
CA LYS A 269 24.63 12.56 0.80
C LYS A 269 23.84 13.87 0.80
N LEU A 270 24.54 14.99 0.98
CA LEU A 270 23.98 16.31 0.68
C LEU A 270 23.55 16.35 -0.79
N GLY A 271 22.36 16.88 -1.06
CA GLY A 271 21.76 16.90 -2.40
C GLY A 271 21.01 15.62 -2.79
N ALA A 272 20.96 14.59 -1.94
CA ALA A 272 20.24 13.36 -2.27
C ALA A 272 18.73 13.57 -2.37
N LEU A 273 18.12 13.08 -3.47
CA LEU A 273 16.67 13.04 -3.61
C LEU A 273 16.12 11.86 -2.80
N VAL A 274 15.27 12.18 -1.83
CA VAL A 274 14.72 11.22 -0.87
C VAL A 274 13.21 11.30 -0.81
N MET A 275 12.61 10.19 -0.40
CA MET A 275 11.16 10.05 -0.21
C MET A 275 10.88 9.55 1.20
N ALA A 276 9.92 10.19 1.86
CA ALA A 276 9.40 9.71 3.13
C ALA A 276 8.61 8.42 2.93
N VAL A 277 8.92 7.38 3.70
CA VAL A 277 8.23 6.07 3.60
C VAL A 277 7.23 5.81 4.73
N LYS A 278 7.02 6.80 5.59
CA LYS A 278 6.09 6.75 6.72
C LYS A 278 5.48 8.14 6.93
N ASN A 279 4.25 8.20 7.44
CA ASN A 279 3.61 9.46 7.80
C ASN A 279 4.27 10.03 9.06
N SER A 280 4.55 11.34 9.08
CA SER A 280 5.02 12.02 10.28
C SER A 280 3.91 12.04 11.35
N PRO A 281 4.18 11.63 12.60
CA PRO A 281 3.21 11.75 13.70
C PRO A 281 2.72 13.19 13.91
N GLN A 282 3.59 14.17 13.68
CA GLN A 282 3.31 15.60 13.79
C GLN A 282 2.74 16.20 12.49
N LYS A 283 2.40 15.37 11.49
CA LYS A 283 1.88 15.79 10.17
C LYS A 283 2.80 16.76 9.41
N LEU A 284 4.11 16.72 9.67
CA LEU A 284 5.08 17.57 8.97
C LEU A 284 5.24 17.17 7.50
N TYR A 285 5.15 15.87 7.23
CA TYR A 285 5.20 15.26 5.91
C TYR A 285 4.31 14.01 5.88
N ALA A 286 3.86 13.64 4.68
CA ALA A 286 3.14 12.41 4.41
C ALA A 286 4.05 11.35 3.77
N ASN A 287 3.68 10.09 3.87
CA ASN A 287 4.30 9.02 3.09
C ASN A 287 4.21 9.36 1.59
N GLY A 288 5.34 9.23 0.89
CA GLY A 288 5.50 9.64 -0.49
C GLY A 288 5.94 11.09 -0.70
N SER A 289 6.05 11.89 0.37
CA SER A 289 6.61 13.25 0.24
C SER A 289 8.06 13.15 -0.24
N ILE A 290 8.33 13.78 -1.39
CA ILE A 290 9.67 13.88 -1.97
C ILE A 290 10.33 15.16 -1.48
N GLY A 291 11.63 15.09 -1.24
CA GLY A 291 12.46 16.25 -0.95
C GLY A 291 13.93 15.97 -1.13
N THR A 292 14.74 17.01 -0.99
CA THR A 292 16.19 16.95 -1.16
C THR A 292 16.86 17.10 0.20
N VAL A 293 17.89 16.30 0.47
CA VAL A 293 18.72 16.47 1.67
C VAL A 293 19.54 17.75 1.51
N VAL A 294 19.24 18.77 2.32
CA VAL A 294 19.88 20.09 2.22
C VAL A 294 20.87 20.37 3.36
N ASP A 295 20.82 19.59 4.43
CA ASP A 295 21.73 19.71 5.57
C ASP A 295 21.68 18.46 6.45
N PHE A 296 22.51 18.42 7.48
CA PHE A 296 22.47 17.44 8.56
C PHE A 296 22.44 18.17 9.92
N GLU A 297 21.56 17.74 10.81
CA GLU A 297 21.41 18.38 12.12
C GLU A 297 22.71 18.24 12.95
N PRO A 298 23.32 19.34 13.44
CA PRO A 298 24.68 19.30 13.99
C PRO A 298 24.91 18.35 15.18
N LEU A 299 23.88 18.08 15.98
CA LEU A 299 24.00 17.28 17.21
C LEU A 299 23.70 15.79 16.98
N THR A 300 22.73 15.50 16.11
CA THR A 300 22.23 14.14 15.90
C THR A 300 22.71 13.54 14.58
N GLU A 301 23.25 14.39 13.71
CA GLU A 301 23.65 14.09 12.33
C GLU A 301 22.51 13.58 11.46
N TYR A 302 21.25 13.75 11.86
CA TYR A 302 20.10 13.32 11.05
C TYR A 302 19.84 14.25 9.87
N PRO A 303 19.36 13.73 8.74
CA PRO A 303 19.20 14.53 7.53
C PRO A 303 18.07 15.55 7.66
N VAL A 304 18.36 16.77 7.23
CA VAL A 304 17.39 17.86 7.06
C VAL A 304 16.94 17.84 5.60
N VAL A 305 15.66 17.57 5.40
CA VAL A 305 15.06 17.44 4.06
C VAL A 305 14.21 18.67 3.75
N GLU A 306 14.53 19.33 2.64
CA GLU A 306 13.70 20.38 2.05
C GLU A 306 12.68 19.74 1.10
N VAL A 307 11.40 19.89 1.42
CA VAL A 307 10.30 19.43 0.56
C VAL A 307 9.96 20.49 -0.49
N ARG A 308 9.20 20.12 -1.53
CA ARG A 308 8.89 21.00 -2.68
C ARG A 308 8.26 22.36 -2.33
N ASP A 309 7.59 22.47 -1.19
CA ASP A 309 7.02 23.74 -0.71
C ASP A 309 8.02 24.63 0.06
N GLY A 310 9.31 24.26 0.05
CA GLY A 310 10.41 25.00 0.69
C GLY A 310 10.56 24.74 2.18
N ARG A 311 9.67 23.95 2.81
CA ARG A 311 9.81 23.62 4.24
C ARG A 311 10.98 22.68 4.46
N ARG A 312 11.80 22.99 5.48
CA ARG A 312 12.89 22.13 5.95
C ARG A 312 12.46 21.37 7.19
N VAL A 313 12.65 20.06 7.17
CA VAL A 313 12.24 19.19 8.27
C VAL A 313 13.33 18.16 8.53
N THR A 314 13.82 18.08 9.76
CA THR A 314 14.76 17.03 10.21
C THR A 314 14.06 15.68 10.23
N ARG A 315 14.72 14.64 9.70
CA ARG A 315 14.19 13.27 9.65
C ARG A 315 14.87 12.42 10.71
N VAL A 316 14.17 12.25 11.83
CA VAL A 316 14.60 11.38 12.93
C VAL A 316 14.12 9.94 12.73
N PRO A 317 14.77 8.94 13.35
CA PRO A 317 14.31 7.56 13.32
C PRO A 317 12.89 7.40 13.83
N ASP A 318 12.15 6.50 13.19
CA ASP A 318 10.81 6.11 13.59
C ASP A 318 10.73 4.57 13.66
N ILE A 319 9.73 4.07 14.39
CA ILE A 319 9.61 2.66 14.75
C ILE A 319 8.48 2.00 13.96
N TRP A 320 8.78 0.91 13.28
CA TRP A 320 7.80 -0.07 12.79
C TRP A 320 7.66 -1.17 13.81
N GLU A 321 6.44 -1.61 14.08
CA GLU A 321 6.18 -2.62 15.09
C GLU A 321 5.31 -3.75 14.55
N LEU A 322 5.72 -4.97 14.82
CA LEU A 322 4.87 -6.15 14.69
C LEU A 322 4.24 -6.42 16.05
N ARG A 323 2.92 -6.30 16.14
CA ARG A 323 2.16 -6.57 17.36
C ARG A 323 1.24 -7.78 17.18
N ASP A 324 1.11 -8.55 18.24
CA ASP A 324 0.15 -9.65 18.37
C ASP A 324 -0.84 -9.25 19.47
N GLY A 325 -1.89 -8.52 19.06
CA GLY A 325 -2.73 -7.70 19.93
C GLY A 325 -1.94 -6.62 20.66
N GLU A 326 -1.94 -6.63 21.99
CA GLU A 326 -1.22 -5.62 22.79
C GLU A 326 0.28 -5.93 22.93
N ARG A 327 0.71 -7.17 22.68
CA ARG A 327 2.10 -7.58 22.87
C ARG A 327 2.95 -7.21 21.65
N LYS A 328 3.97 -6.39 21.86
CA LYS A 328 5.05 -6.14 20.90
C LYS A 328 5.88 -7.41 20.68
N ARG A 329 5.93 -7.90 19.44
CA ARG A 329 6.68 -9.12 19.03
C ARG A 329 8.01 -8.79 18.39
N ALA A 330 8.04 -7.73 17.58
CA ALA A 330 9.26 -7.18 17.01
C ALA A 330 9.11 -5.68 16.74
N SER A 331 10.23 -4.97 16.66
CA SER A 331 10.29 -3.66 16.02
C SER A 331 11.55 -3.45 15.22
N ILE A 332 11.44 -2.57 14.23
CA ILE A 332 12.55 -2.00 13.47
C ILE A 332 12.50 -0.49 13.69
N SER A 333 13.62 0.13 14.01
CA SER A 333 13.78 1.58 14.10
C SER A 333 14.78 2.04 13.05
N GLN A 334 14.37 2.98 12.20
CA GLN A 334 15.18 3.50 11.10
C GLN A 334 14.69 4.90 10.71
N VAL A 335 15.57 5.73 10.13
CA VAL A 335 15.18 6.99 9.50
C VAL A 335 14.18 6.69 8.38
N PRO A 336 12.95 7.27 8.38
CA PRO A 336 11.87 6.89 7.47
C PRO A 336 12.03 7.51 6.08
N LEU A 337 13.20 7.31 5.48
CA LEU A 337 13.59 7.76 4.16
C LEU A 337 14.04 6.59 3.29
N ARG A 338 13.97 6.83 1.98
CA ARG A 338 14.65 6.05 0.94
C ARG A 338 15.09 6.99 -0.17
N LEU A 339 16.05 6.57 -0.99
CA LEU A 339 16.37 7.25 -2.24
C LEU A 339 15.17 7.22 -3.20
N ALA A 340 15.01 8.29 -3.96
CA ALA A 340 13.80 8.59 -4.72
C ALA A 340 14.04 9.08 -6.16
N TRP A 341 15.25 8.94 -6.71
CA TRP A 341 15.46 9.15 -8.14
C TRP A 341 14.72 8.09 -8.96
N ALA A 342 14.62 6.87 -8.44
CA ALA A 342 13.79 5.82 -9.02
C ALA A 342 12.95 5.09 -7.95
N ILE A 343 11.74 4.66 -8.32
CA ILE A 343 10.90 3.74 -7.56
C ILE A 343 10.18 2.76 -8.50
N THR A 344 9.70 1.64 -7.98
CA THR A 344 8.92 0.71 -8.80
C THR A 344 7.45 1.15 -8.90
N VAL A 345 6.79 0.85 -10.03
CA VAL A 345 5.33 1.08 -10.22
C VAL A 345 4.52 0.42 -9.09
N HIS A 346 4.90 -0.77 -8.64
CA HIS A 346 4.26 -1.44 -7.51
C HIS A 346 4.36 -0.62 -6.20
N LYS A 347 5.49 0.04 -5.97
CA LYS A 347 5.71 0.84 -4.75
C LYS A 347 5.12 2.25 -4.86
N SER A 348 4.76 2.71 -6.06
CA SER A 348 4.05 3.99 -6.28
C SER A 348 2.53 3.89 -6.15
N GLN A 349 1.97 2.68 -6.02
CA GLN A 349 0.53 2.46 -5.87
C GLN A 349 0.00 3.17 -4.62
N GLY A 350 -1.15 3.84 -4.77
CA GLY A 350 -1.78 4.63 -3.71
C GLY A 350 -1.11 5.99 -3.44
N MET A 351 0.04 6.28 -4.05
CA MET A 351 0.75 7.54 -3.89
C MET A 351 0.23 8.62 -4.86
N THR A 352 0.54 9.87 -4.52
CA THR A 352 0.37 11.02 -5.40
C THR A 352 1.75 11.59 -5.69
N LEU A 353 2.09 11.77 -6.96
CA LEU A 353 3.33 12.38 -7.43
C LEU A 353 2.96 13.60 -8.26
N ASP A 354 3.56 14.76 -8.01
CA ASP A 354 3.26 15.95 -8.83
C ASP A 354 3.92 15.86 -10.22
N ALA A 355 5.00 15.08 -10.34
CA ALA A 355 5.63 14.75 -11.61
C ALA A 355 6.32 13.38 -11.51
N ALA A 356 6.34 12.64 -12.62
CA ALA A 356 7.02 11.36 -12.74
C ALA A 356 7.48 11.13 -14.18
N LYS A 357 8.65 10.50 -14.33
CA LYS A 357 9.09 9.93 -15.60
C LYS A 357 8.79 8.43 -15.55
N ILE A 358 8.26 7.85 -16.62
CA ILE A 358 7.80 6.45 -16.60
C ILE A 358 8.58 5.66 -17.65
N ASP A 359 9.27 4.61 -17.21
CA ASP A 359 9.91 3.64 -18.09
C ASP A 359 9.04 2.39 -18.25
N LEU A 360 8.48 2.22 -19.44
CA LEU A 360 7.58 1.11 -19.77
C LEU A 360 8.28 -0.02 -20.55
N ARG A 361 9.59 0.07 -20.83
CA ARG A 361 10.30 -0.88 -21.71
C ARG A 361 10.29 -2.33 -21.22
N LYS A 362 10.18 -2.52 -19.90
CA LYS A 362 10.13 -3.83 -19.24
C LYS A 362 8.77 -4.10 -18.60
N ALA A 363 7.67 -3.56 -19.11
CA ALA A 363 6.33 -3.90 -18.64
C ALA A 363 5.97 -5.35 -19.05
N PHE A 364 5.42 -6.14 -18.12
CA PHE A 364 5.37 -7.60 -18.25
C PHE A 364 4.03 -8.25 -17.83
N VAL A 365 3.04 -7.47 -17.37
CA VAL A 365 1.74 -8.00 -16.91
C VAL A 365 0.60 -7.22 -17.55
N GLU A 366 -0.36 -7.94 -18.12
CA GLU A 366 -1.62 -7.38 -18.62
C GLU A 366 -2.60 -7.17 -17.44
N GLY A 367 -3.34 -6.06 -17.45
CA GLY A 367 -4.42 -5.81 -16.49
C GLY A 367 -5.72 -6.53 -16.87
N MET A 368 -6.82 -6.22 -16.20
CA MET A 368 -8.17 -6.68 -16.59
C MET A 368 -8.80 -5.89 -17.77
N GLY A 369 -8.13 -4.84 -18.25
CA GLY A 369 -8.67 -3.86 -19.19
C GLY A 369 -8.18 -4.03 -20.62
#